data_AF-A0A6F8PJP4-F1
#
_entry.id   AF-A0A6F8PJP4-F1
#
_cell.length_a   1.000
_cell.length_b   1.000
_cell.length_c   1.000
_cell.angle_alpha   90.00
_cell.angle_beta   90.00
_cell.angle_gamma   90.00
#
_symmetry.space_group_name_H-M   'P 1'
#
loop_
_entity.id
_entity.type
_entity.pdbx_description
1 polymer ?
#
loop_
_entity_poly.entity_id
_entity_poly.type
_entity_poly.pdbx_seq_one_letter_code
_entity_poly.pdbx_strand_id
1 'polypeptide(L)'
;MNLTDQTRVSELVNLVGLSEVKKIRQQFSIKLNMMVKNPTKGETISQRLHTLKGMCYALGINSKGKHIETIERMITNGASTTAQTHIHNLYPVLQQELIDAEQFLNSLENTDSLS
;
A
#
# COMPACT_ATOMS: atom_id res chain seq x y z
N MET A 1 1.82 11.93 1.63
CA MET A 1 0.67 11.65 0.77
C MET A 1 0.33 12.89 -0.04
N ASN A 2 0.04 12.74 -1.34
CA ASN A 2 -0.35 13.87 -2.18
C ASN A 2 -1.87 14.15 -2.09
N LEU A 3 -2.31 15.32 -2.57
CA LEU A 3 -3.72 15.74 -2.53
C LEU A 3 -4.66 14.75 -3.23
N THR A 4 -4.26 14.19 -4.37
CA THR A 4 -5.10 13.26 -5.12
C THR A 4 -5.34 11.95 -4.36
N ASP A 5 -4.32 11.47 -3.66
CA ASP A 5 -4.42 10.28 -2.83
C ASP A 5 -5.29 10.56 -1.59
N GLN A 6 -5.19 11.74 -0.98
CA GLN A 6 -6.09 12.16 0.11
C GLN A 6 -7.56 12.20 -0.35
N THR A 7 -7.86 12.81 -1.51
CA THR A 7 -9.23 12.85 -2.06
C THR A 7 -9.81 11.45 -2.23
N ARG A 8 -9.04 10.52 -2.80
CA ARG A 8 -9.50 9.13 -2.98
C ARG A 8 -9.71 8.40 -1.66
N VAL A 9 -8.84 8.62 -0.69
CA VAL A 9 -8.99 8.03 0.65
C VAL A 9 -10.26 8.58 1.31
N SER A 10 -10.55 9.88 1.20
CA SER A 10 -11.82 10.46 1.69
C SER A 10 -13.05 9.88 0.99
N GLU A 11 -13.03 9.75 -0.33
CA GLU A 11 -14.10 9.10 -1.09
C GLU A 11 -14.32 7.65 -0.62
N LEU A 12 -13.23 6.90 -0.40
CA LEU A 12 -13.30 5.54 0.10
C LEU A 12 -13.88 5.50 1.53
N VAL A 13 -13.45 6.40 2.42
CA VAL A 13 -14.01 6.53 3.77
C VAL A 13 -15.50 6.80 3.72
N ASN A 14 -15.97 7.66 2.81
CA ASN A 14 -17.39 7.93 2.63
C ASN A 14 -18.19 6.72 2.11
N LEU A 15 -17.54 5.84 1.31
CA LEU A 15 -18.19 4.67 0.72
C LEU A 15 -18.27 3.47 1.67
N VAL A 16 -17.19 3.18 2.41
CA VAL A 16 -17.07 1.95 3.23
C VAL A 16 -16.91 2.21 4.73
N GLY A 17 -16.79 3.47 5.14
CA GLY A 17 -16.59 3.88 6.52
C GLY A 17 -15.12 3.88 6.96
N LEU A 18 -14.79 4.81 7.87
CA LEU A 18 -13.43 5.01 8.39
C LEU A 18 -12.83 3.73 9.01
N SER A 19 -13.64 2.98 9.77
CA SER A 19 -13.19 1.73 10.40
C SER A 19 -12.71 0.70 9.38
N GLU A 20 -13.40 0.56 8.25
CA GLU A 20 -13.04 -0.42 7.24
C GLU A 20 -11.77 -0.01 6.49
N VAL A 21 -11.62 1.29 6.17
CA VAL A 21 -10.39 1.82 5.60
C VAL A 21 -9.19 1.61 6.54
N LYS A 22 -9.36 1.83 7.85
CA LYS A 22 -8.31 1.55 8.85
C LYS A 22 -7.92 0.06 8.87
N LYS A 23 -8.88 -0.88 8.75
CA LYS A 23 -8.59 -2.32 8.66
C LYS A 23 -7.80 -2.68 7.40
N ILE A 24 -8.21 -2.19 6.23
CA ILE A 24 -7.51 -2.45 4.96
C ILE A 24 -6.06 -1.93 5.05
N ARG A 25 -5.87 -0.73 5.60
CA ARG A 25 -4.54 -0.15 5.84
C ARG A 25 -3.71 -1.01 6.81
N GLN A 26 -4.30 -1.49 7.90
CA GLN A 26 -3.60 -2.35 8.86
C GLN A 26 -3.13 -3.65 8.18
N GLN A 27 -3.99 -4.28 7.38
CA GLN A 27 -3.60 -5.44 6.59
C GLN A 27 -2.48 -5.11 5.59
N PHE A 28 -2.53 -3.94 4.96
CA PHE A 28 -1.49 -3.48 4.04
C PHE A 28 -0.14 -3.40 4.76
N SER A 29 -0.10 -2.79 5.95
CA SER A 29 1.12 -2.66 6.76
C SER A 29 1.71 -4.03 7.12
N ILE A 30 0.87 -4.99 7.51
CA ILE A 30 1.29 -6.38 7.79
C ILE A 30 1.93 -7.00 6.54
N LYS A 31 1.26 -6.91 5.38
CA LYS A 31 1.75 -7.48 4.11
C LYS A 31 3.03 -6.80 3.61
N LEU A 32 3.13 -5.47 3.76
CA LEU A 32 4.32 -4.72 3.40
C LEU A 32 5.53 -5.17 4.23
N ASN A 33 5.35 -5.33 5.54
CA ASN A 33 6.38 -5.84 6.43
C ASN A 33 6.77 -7.29 6.10
N MET A 34 5.83 -8.11 5.64
CA MET A 34 6.12 -9.46 5.16
C MET A 34 6.91 -9.48 3.85
N MET A 35 6.83 -8.45 3.01
CA MET A 35 7.57 -8.38 1.73
C MET A 35 9.09 -8.35 1.94
N VAL A 36 9.56 -7.64 2.98
CA VAL A 36 10.98 -7.53 3.34
C VAL A 36 11.44 -8.59 4.35
N LYS A 37 10.53 -9.14 5.16
CA LYS A 37 10.86 -10.26 6.06
C LYS A 37 10.88 -11.58 5.27
N ASN A 38 11.73 -12.52 5.72
CA ASN A 38 11.98 -13.81 5.05
C ASN A 38 10.71 -14.44 4.46
N PRO A 39 10.80 -15.09 3.27
CA PRO A 39 9.67 -15.75 2.66
C PRO A 39 9.06 -16.78 3.62
N THR A 40 7.78 -16.59 3.94
CA THR A 40 6.94 -17.63 4.51
C THR A 40 7.00 -18.81 3.54
N LYS A 41 7.21 -20.02 4.05
CA LYS A 41 7.32 -21.24 3.21
C LYS A 41 6.16 -21.27 2.21
N GLY A 42 6.49 -21.27 0.91
CA GLY A 42 5.53 -21.46 -0.18
C GLY A 42 5.04 -20.20 -0.90
N GLU A 43 5.34 -18.98 -0.44
CA GLU A 43 4.93 -17.75 -1.12
C GLU A 43 6.08 -17.14 -1.93
N THR A 44 5.85 -16.96 -3.23
CA THR A 44 6.79 -16.29 -4.12
C THR A 44 6.74 -14.76 -3.95
N ILE A 45 7.84 -14.09 -4.26
CA ILE A 45 7.89 -12.62 -4.26
C ILE A 45 6.86 -12.00 -5.21
N SER A 46 6.57 -12.68 -6.33
CA SER A 46 5.54 -12.24 -7.28
C SER A 46 4.14 -12.28 -6.67
N GLN A 47 3.78 -13.32 -5.91
CA GLN A 47 2.48 -13.41 -5.23
C GLN A 47 2.32 -12.30 -4.17
N ARG A 48 3.41 -11.96 -3.46
CA ARG A 48 3.43 -10.86 -2.49
C ARG A 48 3.23 -9.51 -3.14
N LEU A 49 3.95 -9.24 -4.23
CA LEU A 49 3.78 -8.02 -5.02
C LEU A 49 2.36 -7.93 -5.60
N HIS A 50 1.80 -9.05 -6.06
CA HIS A 50 0.44 -9.09 -6.59
C HIS A 50 -0.60 -8.66 -5.55
N THR A 51 -0.44 -9.20 -4.34
CA THR A 51 -1.29 -8.83 -3.21
C THR A 51 -1.13 -7.35 -2.87
N LEU A 52 0.10 -6.86 -2.70
CA LEU A 52 0.37 -5.45 -2.37
C LEU A 52 -0.13 -4.48 -3.43
N LYS A 53 -0.01 -4.84 -4.72
CA LYS A 53 -0.58 -4.08 -5.83
C LYS A 53 -2.10 -3.96 -5.70
N GLY A 54 -2.79 -5.08 -5.48
CA GLY A 54 -4.24 -5.09 -5.28
C GLY A 54 -4.66 -4.18 -4.12
N MET A 55 -3.94 -4.24 -3.01
CA MET A 55 -4.23 -3.39 -1.85
C MET A 55 -3.92 -1.90 -2.09
N CYS A 56 -2.90 -1.57 -2.92
CA CYS A 56 -2.66 -0.18 -3.33
C CYS A 56 -3.87 0.39 -4.07
N TYR A 57 -4.46 -0.40 -4.98
CA TYR A 57 -5.66 0.01 -5.70
C TYR A 57 -6.88 0.13 -4.77
N ALA A 58 -7.04 -0.80 -3.83
CA ALA A 58 -8.12 -0.76 -2.84
C ALA A 58 -8.04 0.47 -1.92
N LEU A 59 -6.83 0.97 -1.63
CA LEU A 59 -6.60 2.17 -0.81
C LEU A 59 -6.55 3.48 -1.62
N GLY A 60 -6.72 3.42 -2.94
CA GLY A 60 -6.68 4.61 -3.81
C GLY A 60 -5.28 5.16 -4.11
N ILE A 61 -4.20 4.53 -3.62
CA ILE A 61 -2.79 4.92 -3.87
C ILE A 61 -2.26 4.33 -5.19
N ASN A 62 -3.01 4.56 -6.28
CA ASN A 62 -2.85 3.90 -7.57
C ASN A 62 -1.47 4.09 -8.21
N SER A 63 -0.80 5.22 -7.93
CA SER A 63 0.57 5.49 -8.42
C SER A 63 1.56 4.45 -7.91
N LYS A 64 1.43 4.03 -6.65
CA LYS A 64 2.24 2.99 -6.03
C LYS A 64 1.87 1.60 -6.56
N GLY A 65 0.58 1.35 -6.78
CA GLY A 65 0.11 0.13 -7.44
C GLY A 65 0.75 -0.10 -8.82
N LYS A 66 0.82 0.96 -9.64
CA LYS A 66 1.49 0.93 -10.96
C LYS A 66 3.01 0.69 -10.86
N HIS A 67 3.66 1.23 -9.83
CA HIS A 67 5.08 0.98 -9.60
C HIS A 67 5.29 -0.51 -9.24
N ILE A 68 4.48 -1.08 -8.36
CA ILE A 68 4.52 -2.52 -8.03
C ILE A 68 4.30 -3.39 -9.27
N GLU A 69 3.32 -3.05 -10.11
CA GLU A 69 3.07 -3.75 -11.38
C GLU A 69 4.30 -3.75 -12.29
N THR A 70 5.05 -2.65 -12.31
CA THR A 70 6.28 -2.55 -13.10
C THR A 70 7.37 -3.48 -12.54
N ILE A 71 7.49 -3.58 -11.21
CA ILE A 71 8.39 -4.53 -10.55
C ILE A 71 7.98 -5.98 -10.85
N GLU A 72 6.69 -6.30 -10.78
CA GLU A 72 6.20 -7.64 -11.15
C GLU A 72 6.60 -8.01 -12.58
N ARG A 73 6.43 -7.09 -13.54
CA ARG A 73 6.85 -7.33 -14.93
C ARG A 73 8.36 -7.56 -15.06
N MET A 74 9.18 -6.85 -14.29
CA MET A 74 10.63 -7.09 -14.27
C MET A 74 10.94 -8.53 -13.85
N ILE A 75 10.26 -9.04 -12.81
CA ILE A 75 10.43 -10.42 -12.33
C ILE A 75 9.98 -11.42 -13.40
N THR A 76 8.80 -11.23 -14.00
CA THR A 76 8.29 -12.08 -15.07
C THR A 76 9.24 -12.14 -16.28
N ASN A 77 9.91 -11.03 -16.59
CA ASN A 77 10.86 -10.94 -17.69
C ASN A 77 12.29 -11.39 -17.33
N GLY A 78 12.50 -11.97 -16.14
CA GLY A 78 13.80 -12.49 -15.71
C GLY A 78 14.78 -11.44 -15.16
N ALA A 79 14.37 -10.18 -15.00
CA ALA A 79 15.19 -9.10 -14.44
C ALA A 79 15.11 -9.05 -12.90
N SER A 80 15.24 -10.20 -12.24
CA SER A 80 15.02 -10.37 -10.79
C SER A 80 15.94 -9.51 -9.92
N THR A 81 17.22 -9.35 -10.29
CA THR A 81 18.17 -8.51 -9.54
C THR A 81 17.77 -7.04 -9.56
N THR A 82 17.39 -6.53 -10.74
CA THR A 82 16.88 -5.16 -10.89
C THR A 82 15.59 -4.97 -10.10
N ALA A 83 14.66 -5.93 -10.21
CA ALA A 83 13.42 -5.91 -9.44
C ALA A 83 13.69 -5.82 -7.94
N GLN A 84 14.68 -6.55 -7.43
CA GLN A 84 15.02 -6.54 -6.00
C GLN A 84 15.55 -5.17 -5.53
N THR A 85 16.32 -4.46 -6.35
CA THR A 85 16.70 -3.06 -6.08
C THR A 85 15.47 -2.14 -6.03
N HIS A 86 14.54 -2.29 -6.97
CA HIS A 86 13.30 -1.50 -6.95
C HIS A 86 12.43 -1.81 -5.72
N ILE A 87 12.34 -3.07 -5.30
CA ILE A 87 11.62 -3.47 -4.08
C ILE A 87 12.24 -2.82 -2.85
N HIS A 88 13.57 -2.85 -2.74
CA HIS A 88 14.30 -2.22 -1.64
C HIS A 88 14.04 -0.71 -1.57
N ASN A 89 13.97 -0.03 -2.71
CA ASN A 89 13.71 1.41 -2.77
C ASN A 89 12.23 1.76 -2.57
N LEU A 90 11.31 0.89 -2.99
CA LEU A 90 9.87 1.11 -2.86
C LEU A 90 9.39 0.92 -1.42
N TYR A 91 9.99 0.00 -0.67
CA TYR A 91 9.59 -0.29 0.70
C TYR A 91 9.52 0.94 1.62
N PRO A 92 10.58 1.77 1.78
CA PRO A 92 10.52 2.95 2.64
C PRO A 92 9.50 3.98 2.14
N VAL A 93 9.28 4.08 0.83
CA VAL A 93 8.27 4.98 0.25
C VAL A 93 6.85 4.54 0.64
N LEU A 94 6.57 3.23 0.59
CA LEU A 94 5.27 2.69 1.03
C LEU A 94 5.07 2.81 2.54
N GLN A 95 6.15 2.67 3.34
CA GLN A 95 6.09 2.91 4.79
C GLN A 95 5.72 4.35 5.09
N GLN A 96 6.35 5.33 4.43
CA GLN A 96 6.00 6.74 4.62
C GLN A 96 4.55 7.02 4.20
N GLU A 97 4.09 6.44 3.09
CA GLU A 97 2.70 6.59 2.64
C GLU A 97 1.69 6.07 3.68
N LEU A 98 2.00 4.97 4.36
CA LEU A 98 1.17 4.43 5.44
C LEU A 98 1.11 5.35 6.66
N ILE A 99 2.22 6.00 7.00
CA ILE A 99 2.29 6.97 8.10
C ILE A 99 1.45 8.19 7.75
N ASP A 100 1.64 8.73 6.55
CA ASP A 100 0.89 9.90 6.07
C ASP A 100 -0.62 9.58 5.99
N ALA A 101 -0.98 8.36 5.59
CA ALA A 101 -2.37 7.89 5.56
C ALA A 101 -2.98 7.81 6.95
N GLU A 102 -2.23 7.31 7.92
CA GLU A 102 -2.69 7.23 9.31
C GLU A 102 -2.95 8.62 9.90
N GLN A 103 -2.02 9.55 9.70
CA GLN A 103 -2.17 10.93 10.14
C GLN A 103 -3.41 11.58 9.52
N PHE A 104 -3.63 11.37 8.22
CA PHE A 104 -4.80 11.87 7.54
C PHE A 104 -6.10 11.24 8.09
N LEU A 105 -6.19 9.92 8.20
CA LEU A 105 -7.38 9.24 8.72
C LEU A 105 -7.71 9.65 10.15
N ASN A 106 -6.69 9.85 11.01
CA ASN A 106 -6.89 10.36 12.36
C ASN A 106 -7.37 11.82 12.37
N SER A 107 -6.99 12.63 11.38
CA SER A 107 -7.52 14.00 11.25
C SER A 107 -9.02 14.01 10.91
N LEU A 108 -9.51 13.03 10.13
CA LEU A 108 -10.93 12.88 9.82
C LEU A 108 -11.76 12.47 11.05
N GLU A 109 -11.21 11.60 11.90
CA GLU A 109 -11.84 11.16 13.15
C GLU A 109 -12.02 12.31 14.16
N ASN A 110 -11.05 13.22 14.21
CA ASN A 110 -11.10 14.39 15.08
C ASN A 110 -12.06 15.47 14.56
N THR A 111 -12.35 15.51 13.25
CA THR A 111 -13.38 16.40 12.70
C THR A 111 -14.80 15.88 12.97
N ASP A 112 -15.03 14.57 12.90
CA ASP A 112 -16.36 13.97 13.17
C ASP A 112 -16.74 14.03 14.66
N SER A 113 -15.77 14.19 15.57
CA SER A 113 -16.01 14.29 17.01
C SER A 113 -16.26 15.73 17.51
N LEU A 114 -16.18 16.72 16.62
CA LEU A 114 -16.47 18.14 16.90
C LEU A 114 -17.77 18.64 16.27
N SER A 115 -18.44 17.81 15.47
CA SER A 115 -19.76 18.04 14.86
C SER A 115 -20.85 17.30 15.61
#